data_AF-A0A6L9QH06-F1
#
_entry.id   AF-A0A6L9QH06-F1
#
_cell.length_a   1.000
_cell.length_b   1.000
_cell.length_c   1.000
_cell.angle_alpha   90.00
_cell.angle_beta   90.00
_cell.angle_gamma   90.00
#
_symmetry.space_group_name_H-M   'P 1'
#
loop_
_entity.id
_entity.type
_entity.pdbx_description
1 polymer ?
#
loop_
_entity_poly.entity_id
_entity_poly.type
_entity_poly.pdbx_seq_one_letter_code
_entity_poly.pdbx_strand_id
1 'polypeptide(L)' 'MTSPSQPSPLVRAAAGADAAAIAPVLARAFDDDPVWCWLLPDDASRVRRLTGLFDVLLRRVHLRHGA' A
#
# COMPACT_ATOMS: atom_id res chain seq x y z
N MET A 1 21.63 -19.15 15.16
CA MET A 1 20.68 -19.58 14.11
C MET A 1 20.77 -18.55 12.99
N THR A 2 21.52 -18.81 11.93
CA THR A 2 21.62 -17.91 10.77
C THR A 2 20.37 -18.09 9.91
N SER A 3 19.51 -17.08 9.86
CA SER A 3 18.40 -17.07 8.92
C SER A 3 18.95 -17.19 7.49
N PRO A 4 18.38 -18.05 6.64
CA PRO A 4 18.84 -18.18 5.27
C PRO A 4 18.64 -16.84 4.54
N SER A 5 19.68 -16.38 3.83
CA SER A 5 19.63 -15.20 2.98
C SER A 5 18.58 -15.42 1.90
N GLN A 6 17.47 -14.68 1.93
CA GLN A 6 16.49 -14.75 0.86
C GLN A 6 17.01 -14.03 -0.39
N PRO A 7 16.75 -14.57 -1.58
CA PRO A 7 17.06 -13.87 -2.83
C PRO A 7 16.29 -12.55 -2.87
N SER A 8 16.95 -11.49 -3.32
CA SER A 8 16.30 -10.19 -3.50
C SER A 8 15.14 -10.32 -4.49
N PRO A 9 13.97 -9.75 -4.19
CA PRO A 9 12.84 -9.79 -5.11
C PRO A 9 13.17 -9.01 -6.40
N LEU A 10 12.59 -9.43 -7.52
CA LEU A 10 12.66 -8.67 -8.76
C LEU A 10 11.91 -7.35 -8.61
N VAL A 11 12.56 -6.24 -8.95
CA VAL A 11 11.99 -4.88 -8.82
C VAL A 11 11.77 -4.29 -10.21
N ARG A 12 10.57 -3.73 -10.42
CA ARG A 12 10.20 -2.99 -11.64
C ARG A 12 9.33 -1.78 -11.27
N ALA A 13 9.22 -0.81 -12.18
CA ALA A 13 8.25 0.26 -12.02
C ALA A 13 6.82 -0.31 -11.94
N ALA A 14 6.01 0.26 -11.06
CA ALA A 14 4.59 -0.04 -10.97
C ALA A 14 3.82 0.68 -12.09
N ALA A 15 2.87 0.00 -12.69
CA ALA A 15 1.93 0.53 -13.68
C ALA A 15 0.52 0.62 -13.09
N GLY A 16 -0.39 1.30 -13.78
CA GLY A 16 -1.77 1.50 -13.30
C GLY A 16 -2.53 0.19 -13.02
N ALA A 17 -2.16 -0.92 -13.67
CA ALA A 17 -2.71 -2.25 -13.42
C ALA A 17 -2.31 -2.82 -12.04
N ASP A 18 -1.14 -2.42 -11.51
CA ASP A 18 -0.64 -2.92 -10.23
C ASP A 18 -1.36 -2.29 -9.02
N ALA A 19 -2.07 -1.17 -9.22
CA ALA A 19 -2.67 -0.40 -8.13
C ALA A 19 -3.62 -1.25 -7.25
N ALA A 20 -4.40 -2.16 -7.85
CA ALA A 20 -5.32 -3.03 -7.12
C ALA A 20 -4.59 -4.02 -6.18
N ALA A 21 -3.37 -4.42 -6.53
CA ALA A 21 -2.54 -5.30 -5.71
C ALA A 21 -1.74 -4.53 -4.66
N ILE A 22 -1.24 -3.34 -5.00
CA ILE A 22 -0.41 -2.51 -4.12
C ILE A 22 -1.24 -1.87 -3.00
N ALA A 23 -2.43 -1.37 -3.30
CA ALA A 23 -3.27 -0.64 -2.35
C ALA A 23 -3.52 -1.39 -1.02
N PRO A 24 -3.95 -2.67 -1.00
CA PRO A 24 -4.15 -3.39 0.27
C PRO A 24 -2.86 -3.70 1.01
N VAL A 25 -1.72 -3.80 0.31
CA VAL A 25 -0.40 -3.98 0.94
C VAL A 25 -0.02 -2.72 1.70
N LEU A 26 -0.11 -1.55 1.06
CA LEU A 26 0.14 -0.27 1.70
C LEU A 26 -0.83 -0.03 2.87
N ALA A 27 -2.11 -0.34 2.69
CA ALA A 27 -3.10 -0.18 3.75
C ALA A 27 -2.74 -0.95 5.03
N ARG A 28 -2.23 -2.18 4.90
CA ARG A 28 -1.78 -2.99 6.04
C ARG A 28 -0.45 -2.49 6.62
N ALA A 29 0.47 -2.06 5.76
CA ALA A 29 1.77 -1.55 6.19
C ALA A 29 1.65 -0.24 6.99
N PHE A 30 0.63 0.56 6.70
CA PHE A 30 0.37 1.86 7.33
C PHE A 30 -0.78 1.85 8.35
N ASP A 31 -1.33 0.68 8.69
CA ASP A 31 -2.48 0.56 9.61
C ASP A 31 -2.15 1.08 11.02
N ASP A 32 -0.91 0.88 11.45
CA ASP A 32 -0.37 1.30 12.74
C ASP A 32 0.35 2.67 12.68
N ASP A 33 0.32 3.36 11.54
CA ASP A 33 0.94 4.68 11.41
C ASP A 33 0.18 5.70 12.27
N PRO A 34 0.86 6.48 13.15
CA PRO A 34 0.19 7.41 14.05
C PRO A 34 -0.74 8.43 13.35
N VAL A 35 -0.40 8.86 12.14
CA VAL A 35 -1.21 9.82 11.37
C VAL A 35 -2.52 9.17 10.93
N TRP A 36 -2.47 7.93 10.44
CA TRP A 36 -3.67 7.22 10.00
C TRP A 36 -4.51 6.74 11.18
N CYS A 37 -3.91 6.36 12.30
CA CYS A 37 -4.61 6.09 13.55
C CYS A 37 -5.40 7.31 14.05
N TRP A 38 -4.82 8.50 13.94
CA TRP A 38 -5.50 9.74 14.32
C TRP A 38 -6.62 10.13 13.34
N LEU A 39 -6.37 10.01 12.03
CA LEU A 39 -7.34 10.42 11.00
C LEU A 39 -8.50 9.42 10.84
N LEU A 40 -8.22 8.13 11.00
CA LEU A 40 -9.16 7.02 10.87
C LEU A 40 -9.18 6.20 12.18
N PRO A 41 -9.82 6.73 13.24
CA PRO A 41 -9.71 6.16 14.59
C PRO A 41 -10.40 4.79 14.76
N ASP A 42 -11.26 4.38 13.83
CA ASP A 42 -11.91 3.07 13.86
C ASP A 42 -11.00 1.98 13.26
N ASP A 43 -10.32 1.23 14.13
CA ASP A 43 -9.44 0.11 13.78
C ASP A 43 -10.14 -0.90 12.85
N ALA A 44 -11.41 -1.22 13.13
CA ALA A 44 -12.15 -2.25 12.40
C ALA A 44 -12.40 -1.88 10.93
N SER A 45 -12.34 -0.59 10.58
CA SER A 45 -12.50 -0.13 9.19
C SER A 45 -11.26 0.51 8.58
N ARG A 46 -10.19 0.75 9.36
CA ARG A 46 -9.00 1.49 8.90
C ARG A 46 -8.37 0.86 7.67
N VAL A 47 -8.00 -0.42 7.70
CA VAL A 47 -7.41 -1.11 6.54
C VAL A 47 -8.30 -1.01 5.29
N ARG A 48 -9.62 -1.18 5.43
CA ARG A 48 -10.55 -1.08 4.29
C ARG A 48 -10.57 0.33 3.71
N ARG A 49 -10.61 1.35 4.56
CA ARG A 49 -10.61 2.77 4.17
C ARG A 49 -9.28 3.17 3.54
N LEU A 50 -8.16 2.76 4.13
CA LEU A 50 -6.81 2.98 3.60
C LEU A 50 -6.62 2.27 2.26
N THR A 51 -7.17 1.07 2.08
CA THR A 51 -7.13 0.38 0.78
C THR A 51 -7.79 1.22 -0.30
N GLY A 52 -8.99 1.77 -0.04
CA GLY A 52 -9.67 2.66 -0.98
C GLY A 52 -8.89 3.95 -1.23
N LEU A 53 -8.34 4.56 -0.18
CA LEU A 53 -7.52 5.77 -0.28
C LEU A 53 -6.29 5.55 -1.15
N PHE A 54 -5.51 4.50 -0.88
CA PHE A 54 -4.30 4.20 -1.64
C PHE A 54 -4.60 3.83 -3.09
N ASP A 55 -5.69 3.11 -3.39
CA ASP A 55 -6.08 2.85 -4.80
C ASP A 55 -6.34 4.17 -5.55
N VAL A 56 -7.04 5.13 -4.93
CA VAL A 56 -7.27 6.45 -5.52
C VAL A 56 -5.95 7.22 -5.71
N LEU A 57 -5.10 7.27 -4.69
CA LEU A 57 -3.80 7.96 -4.76
C LEU A 57 -2.92 7.35 -5.85
N LEU A 58 -2.83 6.02 -5.92
CA LEU A 58 -2.06 5.32 -6.94
C LEU A 58 -2.59 5.64 -8.33
N ARG A 59 -3.89 5.52 -8.59
CA ARG A 59 -4.44 5.73 -9.95
C ARG A 59 -4.47 7.18 -10.40
N ARG A 60 -4.70 8.11 -9.48
CA ARG A 60 -4.99 9.52 -9.84
C ARG A 60 -3.80 10.44 -9.65
N VAL A 61 -2.92 10.14 -8.70
CA VAL A 61 -1.81 11.02 -8.30
C VAL A 61 -0.48 10.44 -8.77
N HIS A 62 -0.20 9.16 -8.47
CA HIS A 62 1.16 8.61 -8.65
C HIS A 62 1.39 7.89 -9.99
N LEU A 63 0.44 7.06 -10.43
CA LEU A 63 0.60 6.18 -11.60
C LEU A 63 -0.18 6.67 -12.83
N ARG A 64 -0.68 7.91 -12.80
CA ARG A 64 -1.46 8.49 -13.91
C ARG A 64 -0.70 8.50 -15.25
N HIS A 65 0.63 8.58 -15.19
CA HIS A 65 1.51 8.61 -16.37
C HIS A 65 2.37 7.36 -16.50
N GLY A 66 2.15 6.34 -15.64
CA GLY A 66 2.85 5.06 -15.74
C GLY A 66 2.27 4.26 -16.90
N ALA A 67 3.04 4.15 -17.98
CA ALA A 67 2.73 3.32 -19.15
C ALA A 67 2.54 1.85 -18.78
#